data_AF-C6PYL6-F1
#
_entry.id   AF-C6PYL6-F1
#
_cell.length_a   1.000
_cell.length_b   1.000
_cell.length_c   1.000
_cell.angle_alpha   90.00
_cell.angle_beta   90.00
_cell.angle_gamma   90.00
#
_symmetry.space_group_name_H-M   'P 1'
#
loop_
_entity.id
_entity.type
_entity.pdbx_description
1 polymer ?
#
loop_
_entity_poly.entity_id
_entity_poly.type
_entity_poly.pdbx_seq_one_letter_code
_entity_poly.pdbx_strand_id
1 'polypeptide(L)'
;MGDNSLIIKGNRDGINAIINMNKFKDFDDMLENLTERLSKGKIFYKGCTLKITTELKYITEKDFRKLKDVLFEEFLIKDCIMEDKDEKVVKFFQEFMKDVQNF
;
A
#
# COMPACT_ATOMS: atom_id res chain seq x y z
N MET A 1 0.67 20.67 -10.44
CA MET A 1 1.31 20.27 -9.16
C MET A 1 1.05 18.79 -8.99
N GLY A 2 2.10 17.97 -8.81
CA GLY A 2 1.98 16.52 -8.82
C GLY A 2 1.12 16.02 -7.66
N ASP A 3 0.11 15.23 -7.99
CA ASP A 3 -0.78 14.62 -7.01
C ASP A 3 -0.01 13.51 -6.26
N ASN A 4 0.43 13.83 -5.04
CA ASN A 4 1.20 12.94 -4.17
C ASN A 4 0.29 12.11 -3.24
N SER A 5 -1.02 12.06 -3.50
CA SER A 5 -1.99 11.26 -2.74
C SER A 5 -1.74 9.75 -2.91
N LEU A 6 -1.43 9.33 -4.14
CA LEU A 6 -1.19 7.94 -4.53
C LEU A 6 -0.01 7.86 -5.50
N ILE A 7 1.00 7.08 -5.12
CA ILE A 7 2.18 6.82 -5.94
C ILE A 7 2.27 5.32 -6.17
N ILE A 8 2.21 4.88 -7.43
CA ILE A 8 2.41 3.49 -7.82
C ILE A 8 3.75 3.37 -8.54
N LYS A 9 4.62 2.46 -8.06
CA LYS A 9 5.91 2.14 -8.66
C LYS A 9 5.97 0.64 -8.92
N GLY A 10 6.03 0.24 -10.18
CA GLY A 10 6.30 -1.15 -10.57
C GLY A 10 7.80 -1.41 -10.72
N ASN A 11 8.25 -2.60 -10.36
CA ASN A 11 9.55 -3.15 -10.72
C ASN A 11 9.40 -4.63 -11.12
N ARG A 12 10.52 -5.36 -11.31
CA ARG A 12 10.46 -6.78 -11.72
C ARG A 12 9.88 -7.71 -10.66
N ASP A 13 9.95 -7.33 -9.38
CA ASP A 13 9.59 -8.18 -8.24
C ASP A 13 8.16 -7.90 -7.75
N GLY A 14 7.52 -6.84 -8.24
CA GLY A 14 6.14 -6.52 -7.91
C GLY A 14 5.81 -5.05 -8.08
N ILE A 15 4.75 -4.63 -7.38
CA ILE A 15 4.21 -3.27 -7.42
C ILE A 15 4.25 -2.71 -6.02
N ASN A 16 4.68 -1.47 -5.87
CA ASN A 16 4.60 -0.76 -4.60
C ASN A 16 3.68 0.45 -4.75
N ALA A 17 2.59 0.47 -4.00
CA ALA A 17 1.70 1.61 -3.87
C ALA A 17 1.95 2.31 -2.53
N ILE A 18 2.20 3.62 -2.57
CA ILE A 18 2.28 4.47 -1.40
C ILE A 18 1.05 5.36 -1.40
N ILE A 19 0.22 5.24 -0.37
CA ILE A 19 -1.09 5.89 -0.28
C ILE A 19 -1.11 6.75 0.97
N ASN A 20 -1.46 8.03 0.82
CA ASN A 20 -1.72 8.94 1.94
C ASN A 20 -3.23 9.06 2.14
N MET A 21 -3.78 8.31 3.10
CA MET A 21 -5.21 8.28 3.40
C MET A 21 -5.77 9.68 3.74
N ASN A 22 -4.95 10.56 4.32
CA ASN A 22 -5.36 11.92 4.66
C ASN A 22 -5.65 12.82 3.44
N LYS A 23 -5.33 12.35 2.22
CA LYS A 23 -5.60 13.04 0.96
C LYS A 23 -6.86 12.55 0.26
N PHE A 24 -7.54 11.55 0.82
CA PHE A 24 -8.80 11.03 0.34
C PHE A 24 -9.91 11.38 1.33
N LYS A 25 -11.15 11.46 0.82
CA LYS A 25 -12.32 11.70 1.66
C LYS A 25 -12.58 10.54 2.62
N ASP A 26 -12.48 9.31 2.10
CA ASP A 26 -12.74 8.07 2.81
C ASP A 26 -12.05 6.89 2.08
N PHE A 27 -12.25 5.66 2.59
CA PHE A 27 -11.69 4.46 2.00
C PHE A 27 -12.22 4.20 0.57
N ASP A 28 -13.48 4.50 0.31
CA ASP A 28 -14.09 4.24 -1.00
C ASP A 28 -13.51 5.18 -2.07
N ASP A 29 -13.35 6.46 -1.75
CA ASP A 29 -12.65 7.44 -2.60
C ASP A 29 -11.20 7.01 -2.88
N MET A 30 -10.48 6.53 -1.85
CA MET A 30 -9.13 5.99 -2.05
C MET A 30 -9.11 4.76 -2.96
N LEU A 31 -10.02 3.82 -2.76
CA LEU A 31 -10.10 2.59 -3.55
C LEU A 31 -10.43 2.89 -5.02
N GLU A 32 -11.34 3.82 -5.28
CA GLU A 32 -11.67 4.29 -6.64
C GLU A 32 -10.41 4.84 -7.33
N ASN A 33 -9.66 5.71 -6.65
CA ASN A 33 -8.42 6.27 -7.20
C ASN A 33 -7.34 5.20 -7.43
N LEU A 34 -7.21 4.24 -6.50
CA LEU A 34 -6.26 3.12 -6.64
C LEU A 34 -6.60 2.26 -7.85
N THR A 35 -7.86 1.88 -8.00
CA THR A 35 -8.33 1.05 -9.12
C THR A 35 -8.23 1.78 -10.45
N GLU A 36 -8.52 3.07 -10.50
CA GLU A 36 -8.33 3.89 -11.71
C GLU A 36 -6.86 3.88 -12.16
N ARG A 37 -5.90 4.02 -11.22
CA ARG A 37 -4.47 3.96 -11.53
C ARG A 37 -4.01 2.57 -11.93
N LEU A 38 -4.48 1.53 -11.26
CA LEU A 38 -4.14 0.14 -11.60
C LEU A 38 -4.73 -0.26 -12.96
N SER A 39 -5.91 0.27 -13.34
CA SER A 39 -6.58 -0.05 -14.60
C SER A 39 -5.73 0.30 -15.82
N LYS A 40 -4.98 1.41 -15.75
CA LYS A 40 -4.07 1.89 -16.82
C LYS A 40 -2.94 0.91 -17.13
N GLY A 41 -2.61 -0.01 -16.21
CA GLY A 41 -1.55 -1.00 -16.34
C GLY A 41 -2.00 -2.43 -16.06
N LYS A 42 -3.30 -2.74 -16.11
CA LYS A 42 -3.90 -3.99 -15.60
C LYS A 42 -3.16 -5.26 -16.03
N ILE A 43 -2.69 -5.34 -17.28
CA ILE A 43 -1.96 -6.50 -17.81
C ILE A 43 -0.63 -6.72 -17.10
N PHE A 44 0.07 -5.64 -16.71
CA PHE A 44 1.37 -5.70 -16.03
C PHE A 44 1.27 -6.21 -14.60
N TYR A 45 0.10 -6.07 -13.97
CA TYR A 45 -0.07 -6.35 -12.54
C TYR A 45 -0.61 -7.75 -12.26
N LYS A 46 -1.08 -8.45 -13.30
CA LYS A 46 -1.61 -9.80 -13.20
C LYS A 46 -0.52 -10.75 -12.68
N GLY A 47 -0.84 -11.46 -11.59
CA GLY A 47 0.04 -12.44 -10.95
C GLY A 47 1.18 -11.83 -10.11
N CYS A 48 1.26 -10.50 -10.03
CA CYS A 48 2.25 -9.82 -9.20
C CYS A 48 1.85 -9.82 -7.72
N THR A 49 2.83 -9.55 -6.85
CA THR A 49 2.58 -9.14 -5.47
C THR A 49 2.50 -7.61 -5.40
N LEU A 50 1.43 -7.09 -4.82
CA LEU A 50 1.27 -5.66 -4.55
C LEU A 50 1.61 -5.38 -3.08
N LYS A 51 2.57 -4.48 -2.85
CA LYS A 51 2.81 -3.90 -1.54
C LYS A 51 2.07 -2.57 -1.44
N ILE A 52 1.32 -2.36 -0.36
CA ILE A 52 0.63 -1.10 -0.06
C ILE A 52 1.19 -0.56 1.25
N THR A 53 1.85 0.59 1.18
CA THR A 53 2.27 1.35 2.36
C THR A 53 1.29 2.50 2.59
N THR A 54 0.58 2.49 3.72
CA THR A 54 -0.44 3.49 4.05
C THR A 54 -0.67 3.62 5.56
N GLU A 55 -1.44 4.62 5.99
CA GLU A 55 -1.81 4.80 7.40
C GLU A 55 -2.92 3.80 7.80
N LEU A 56 -2.55 2.62 8.32
CA LEU A 56 -3.48 1.49 8.56
C LEU A 56 -4.60 1.80 9.55
N LYS A 57 -4.40 2.77 10.45
CA LYS A 57 -5.41 3.23 11.42
C LYS A 57 -6.72 3.71 10.79
N TYR A 58 -6.73 4.02 9.48
CA TYR A 58 -7.92 4.42 8.74
C TYR A 58 -8.60 3.27 7.97
N ILE A 59 -8.07 2.05 8.04
CA ILE A 59 -8.59 0.90 7.30
C ILE A 59 -9.18 -0.11 8.28
N THR A 60 -10.47 -0.39 8.15
CA THR A 60 -11.14 -1.42 8.95
C THR A 60 -10.94 -2.82 8.35
N GLU A 61 -11.28 -3.87 9.10
CA GLU A 61 -11.27 -5.24 8.56
C GLU A 61 -12.21 -5.41 7.35
N LYS A 62 -13.36 -4.71 7.36
CA LYS A 62 -14.31 -4.73 6.25
C LYS A 62 -13.71 -4.09 4.99
N ASP A 63 -13.04 -2.95 5.16
CA ASP A 63 -12.35 -2.24 4.08
C ASP A 63 -11.23 -3.11 3.51
N PHE A 64 -10.47 -3.79 4.37
CA PHE A 64 -9.41 -4.68 3.93
C PHE A 64 -9.92 -5.88 3.12
N ARG A 65 -11.07 -6.46 3.49
CA ARG A 65 -11.73 -7.50 2.68
C ARG A 65 -12.13 -6.96 1.31
N LYS A 66 -12.79 -5.79 1.27
CA LYS A 66 -13.20 -5.15 0.02
C LYS A 66 -12.00 -4.84 -0.88
N LEU A 67 -10.90 -4.33 -0.31
CA LEU A 67 -9.65 -4.11 -1.03
C LEU A 67 -9.13 -5.41 -1.65
N LYS A 68 -9.04 -6.49 -0.87
CA LYS A 68 -8.57 -7.79 -1.35
C LYS A 68 -9.43 -8.35 -2.47
N ASP A 69 -10.75 -8.31 -2.31
CA ASP A 69 -11.69 -8.81 -3.31
C ASP A 69 -11.45 -8.11 -4.66
N VAL A 70 -11.34 -6.78 -4.65
CA VAL A 70 -11.05 -6.00 -5.87
C VAL A 70 -9.69 -6.36 -6.45
N LEU A 71 -8.63 -6.37 -5.65
CA LEU A 71 -7.27 -6.64 -6.13
C LEU A 71 -7.13 -8.05 -6.73
N PHE A 72 -7.74 -9.05 -6.09
CA PHE A 72 -7.57 -10.45 -6.48
C PHE A 72 -8.54 -10.86 -7.58
N GLU A 73 -9.80 -10.46 -7.51
CA GLU A 73 -10.81 -10.86 -8.50
C GLU A 73 -10.76 -9.98 -9.75
N GLU A 74 -10.62 -8.66 -9.59
CA GLU A 74 -10.66 -7.76 -10.74
C GLU A 74 -9.30 -7.59 -11.40
N PHE A 75 -8.23 -7.44 -10.60
CA PHE A 75 -6.87 -7.18 -11.11
C PHE A 75 -6.00 -8.43 -11.19
N LEU A 76 -6.47 -9.58 -10.68
CA LEU A 76 -5.75 -10.84 -10.70
C LEU A 76 -4.36 -10.74 -10.05
N ILE A 77 -4.24 -9.88 -9.04
CA ILE A 77 -3.04 -9.78 -8.20
C ILE A 77 -2.96 -11.06 -7.37
N LYS A 78 -1.77 -11.64 -7.27
CA LYS A 78 -1.57 -12.92 -6.58
C LYS A 78 -1.56 -12.75 -5.05
N ASP A 79 -0.97 -11.65 -4.59
CA ASP A 79 -0.77 -11.41 -3.17
C ASP A 79 -0.72 -9.90 -2.86
N CYS A 80 -1.11 -9.53 -1.64
CA CYS A 80 -1.14 -8.15 -1.17
C CYS A 80 -0.52 -8.04 0.22
N ILE A 81 0.58 -7.27 0.31
CA ILE A 81 1.30 -7.00 1.55
C ILE A 81 0.97 -5.58 2.01
N MET A 82 0.36 -5.45 3.19
CA MET A 82 0.09 -4.15 3.81
C MET A 82 1.24 -3.77 4.74
N GLU A 83 1.64 -2.51 4.73
CA GLU A 83 2.64 -1.97 5.64
C GLU A 83 2.13 -0.65 6.21
N ASP A 84 2.18 -0.53 7.54
CA ASP A 84 1.85 0.75 8.16
C ASP A 84 2.96 1.75 7.91
N LYS A 85 2.58 2.88 7.33
CA LYS A 85 3.47 4.01 7.12
C LYS A 85 3.98 4.59 8.44
N ASP A 86 3.19 4.47 9.51
CA ASP A 86 3.53 5.00 10.83
C ASP A 86 4.41 4.02 11.65
N GLU A 87 4.51 2.73 11.30
CA GLU A 87 5.29 1.73 12.06
C GLU A 87 6.81 1.83 11.88
N LYS A 88 7.30 2.46 10.80
CA LYS A 88 8.74 2.39 10.43
C LYS A 88 9.70 3.10 11.37
N VAL A 89 9.23 4.02 12.20
CA VAL A 89 10.13 4.76 13.11
C VAL A 89 10.54 3.90 14.31
N VAL A 90 9.69 2.97 14.77
CA VAL A 90 9.92 2.26 16.03
C VAL A 90 10.96 1.13 15.88
N LYS A 91 10.92 0.35 14.79
CA LYS A 91 11.85 -0.78 14.62
C LYS A 91 13.30 -0.34 14.34
N PHE A 92 13.49 0.65 13.47
CA PHE A 92 14.82 1.18 13.16
C PHE A 92 15.48 1.86 14.37
N PHE A 93 14.73 2.62 15.17
CA PHE A 93 15.26 3.20 16.41
C PHE A 93 15.57 2.14 17.46
N GLN A 94 14.73 1.10 17.62
CA GLN A 94 14.99 0.06 18.61
C GLN A 94 16.21 -0.80 18.28
N GLU A 95 16.43 -1.10 17.00
CA GLU A 95 17.61 -1.83 16.53
C GLU A 95 18.87 -0.96 16.68
N PHE A 96 18.80 0.30 16.26
CA PHE A 96 19.88 1.27 16.47
C PHE A 96 20.24 1.48 17.94
N MET A 97 19.25 1.58 18.84
CA MET A 97 19.48 1.72 20.28
C MET A 97 20.10 0.47 20.91
N LYS A 98 19.80 -0.73 20.40
CA LYS A 98 20.44 -1.97 20.85
C LYS A 98 21.92 -2.02 20.47
N ASP A 99 22.29 -1.48 19.32
CA ASP A 99 23.68 -1.43 18.87
C ASP A 99 24.50 -0.35 19.60
N VAL A 100 23.88 0.78 19.96
CA VAL A 100 24.54 1.87 20.72
C VAL A 100 24.77 1.50 22.19
N GLN A 101 23.93 0.64 22.79
CA GLN A 101 24.10 0.21 24.18
C GLN A 101 25.18 -0.88 24.39
N ASN A 102 25.79 -1.37 23.30
CA ASN A 102 26.84 -2.40 23.33
C ASN A 102 28.26 -1.85 23.13
N PHE A 103 28.49 -0.56 23.39
CA PHE A 103 29.81 0.08 23.42
C PHE A 103 30.08 0.77 24.77
#